data_AF-A0A1M3HDL9-F1
#
_entry.id   AF-A0A1M3HDL9-F1
#
_cell.length_a   1.000
_cell.length_b   1.000
_cell.length_c   1.000
_cell.angle_alpha   90.00
_cell.angle_beta   90.00
_cell.angle_gamma   90.00
#
_symmetry.space_group_name_H-M   'P 1'
#
loop_
_entity.id
_entity.type
_entity.pdbx_description
1 polymer ?
#
loop_
_entity_poly.entity_id
_entity_poly.type
_entity_poly.pdbx_seq_one_letter_code
_entity_poly.pdbx_strand_id
1 'polypeptide(L)'
;MARARKIRFHSFFISVTKKEYEKIKEGYAATTCRSMSEYVRRLMFDRPITVCYRNRAFDEFIEEAIRLRKTLLLFCNQGGLKDLERNELIQKIEEIRSVIIKISETCSPK
;
A
#
# COMPACT_ATOMS: atom_id res chain seq x y z
N MET A 1 46.38 1.24 20.99
CA MET A 1 45.13 1.26 21.79
C MET A 1 43.94 1.27 20.85
N ALA A 2 43.18 0.17 20.77
CA ALA A 2 41.87 0.15 20.11
C ALA A 2 40.86 -0.38 21.15
N ARG A 3 40.02 0.53 21.66
CA ARG A 3 39.04 0.25 22.71
C ARG A 3 37.95 -0.63 22.10
N ALA A 4 37.92 -1.92 22.44
CA ALA A 4 36.85 -2.83 22.03
C ALA A 4 35.50 -2.27 22.48
N ARG A 5 34.68 -1.82 21.52
CA ARG A 5 33.34 -1.32 21.77
C ARG A 5 32.51 -2.52 22.24
N LYS A 6 32.13 -2.58 23.53
CA LYS A 6 31.22 -3.61 24.07
C LYS A 6 29.96 -3.65 23.20
N ILE A 7 29.85 -4.66 22.34
CA ILE A 7 28.68 -4.89 21.51
C ILE A 7 27.58 -5.38 22.46
N ARG A 8 26.51 -4.59 22.64
CA ARG A 8 25.36 -4.91 23.52
C ARG A 8 24.51 -6.09 23.00
N PHE A 9 24.96 -6.80 21.98
CA PHE A 9 24.19 -7.79 21.24
C PHE A 9 24.89 -9.15 21.32
N HIS A 10 24.15 -10.18 21.70
CA HIS A 10 24.56 -11.57 21.55
C HIS A 10 24.05 -12.09 20.20
N SER A 11 24.95 -12.72 19.45
CA SER A 11 24.60 -13.45 18.22
C SER A 11 24.22 -14.88 18.60
N PHE A 12 23.10 -15.36 18.07
CA PHE A 12 22.72 -16.77 18.13
C PHE A 12 22.58 -17.28 16.68
N PHE A 13 22.99 -18.53 16.46
CA PHE A 13 22.84 -19.21 15.18
C PHE A 13 21.69 -20.22 15.32
N ILE A 14 20.76 -20.22 14.37
CA ILE A 14 19.66 -21.18 14.32
C ILE A 14 19.84 -22.05 13.08
N SER A 15 19.82 -23.37 13.27
CA SER A 15 19.69 -24.31 12.17
C SER A 15 18.23 -24.42 11.77
N VAL A 16 17.93 -24.02 10.54
CA VAL A 16 16.58 -24.07 9.95
C VAL A 16 16.57 -25.02 8.77
N THR A 17 15.43 -25.65 8.55
CA THR A 17 15.19 -26.45 7.34
C THR A 17 15.07 -25.53 6.14
N LYS A 18 15.42 -26.01 4.94
CA LYS A 18 15.33 -25.21 3.69
C LYS A 18 13.95 -24.58 3.48
N LYS A 19 12.88 -25.33 3.77
CA LYS A 19 11.47 -24.84 3.68
C LYS A 19 11.18 -23.68 4.64
N GLU A 20 11.76 -23.72 5.84
CA GLU A 20 11.57 -22.68 6.85
C GLU A 20 12.34 -21.42 6.48
N TYR A 21 13.56 -21.59 5.94
CA TYR A 21 14.34 -20.49 5.41
C TYR A 21 13.62 -19.77 4.25
N GLU A 22 13.02 -20.51 3.32
CA GLU A 22 12.23 -19.94 2.22
C GLU A 22 11.03 -19.13 2.74
N LYS A 23 10.28 -19.64 3.72
CA LYS A 23 9.18 -18.89 4.36
C LYS A 23 9.64 -17.59 5.01
N ILE A 24 10.77 -17.61 5.72
CA ILE A 24 11.32 -16.39 6.35
C ILE A 24 11.77 -15.40 5.27
N LYS A 25 12.33 -15.89 4.15
CA LYS A 25 12.77 -15.04 3.03
C LYS A 25 11.60 -14.40 2.29
N GLU A 26 10.54 -15.14 2.03
CA GLU A 26 9.30 -14.62 1.44
C GLU A 26 8.63 -13.60 2.36
N GLY A 27 8.52 -13.91 3.65
CA GLY A 27 8.02 -12.99 4.65
C GLY A 27 8.88 -11.73 4.75
N TYR A 28 10.22 -11.85 4.71
CA TYR A 28 11.11 -10.69 4.66
C TYR A 28 10.87 -9.81 3.43
N ALA A 29 10.72 -10.42 2.25
CA ALA A 29 10.49 -9.70 1.00
C ALA A 29 9.18 -8.90 0.98
N ALA A 30 8.17 -9.32 1.76
CA ALA A 30 6.90 -8.61 1.91
C ALA A 30 6.94 -7.46 2.93
N THR A 31 8.06 -7.26 3.63
CA THR A 31 8.17 -6.30 4.74
C THR A 31 9.10 -5.14 4.45
N THR A 32 8.98 -4.07 5.24
CA THR A 32 9.84 -2.88 5.15
C THR A 32 11.15 -2.99 5.93
N CYS A 33 11.50 -4.18 6.44
CA CYS A 33 12.69 -4.37 7.28
C CYS A 33 13.98 -4.17 6.48
N ARG A 34 14.99 -3.51 7.06
CA ARG A 34 16.26 -3.20 6.36
C ARG A 34 17.24 -4.37 6.37
N SER A 35 17.02 -5.36 7.21
CA SER A 35 17.86 -6.56 7.31
C SER A 35 17.06 -7.77 7.78
N MET A 36 17.51 -8.95 7.35
CA MET A 36 16.94 -10.23 7.79
C MET A 36 16.98 -10.38 9.32
N SER A 37 18.07 -9.92 9.95
CA SER A 37 18.22 -9.93 11.41
C SER A 37 17.20 -9.06 12.13
N GLU A 38 16.80 -7.93 11.52
CA GLU A 38 15.74 -7.07 12.05
C GLU A 38 14.37 -7.73 11.91
N TYR A 39 14.10 -8.37 10.77
CA TYR A 39 12.86 -9.11 10.53
C TYR A 39 12.70 -10.28 11.50
N VAL A 40 13.73 -11.12 11.65
CA VAL A 40 13.74 -12.25 12.60
C VAL A 40 13.61 -11.75 14.04
N ARG A 41 14.26 -10.64 14.40
CA ARG A 41 14.10 -10.02 15.72
C ARG A 41 12.65 -9.53 15.93
N ARG A 42 12.03 -8.89 14.95
CA ARG A 42 10.63 -8.45 15.09
C ARG A 42 9.67 -9.65 15.20
N LEU A 43 9.93 -10.71 14.44
CA LEU A 43 9.16 -11.96 14.47
C LEU A 43 9.30 -12.70 15.81
N MET A 44 10.49 -12.74 16.41
CA MET A 44 10.72 -13.42 17.70
C MET A 44 10.22 -12.64 18.91
N PHE A 45 10.11 -11.31 18.80
CA PHE A 45 9.70 -10.44 19.91
C PHE A 45 8.29 -9.85 19.72
N ASP A 46 7.46 -10.49 18.88
CA ASP A 46 6.08 -10.08 18.54
C ASP A 46 5.93 -8.57 18.27
N ARG A 47 6.96 -7.95 17.70
CA ARG A 47 6.89 -6.54 17.33
C ARG A 47 6.10 -6.40 16.05
N PRO A 48 5.27 -5.36 15.89
CA PRO A 48 4.48 -5.17 14.69
C PRO A 48 5.40 -5.13 13.46
N ILE A 49 5.19 -6.08 12.57
CA ILE A 49 5.83 -6.14 11.26
C ILE A 49 4.89 -5.44 10.29
N THR A 50 5.27 -4.25 9.83
CA THR A 50 4.54 -3.55 8.78
C THR A 50 4.79 -4.27 7.46
N VAL A 51 3.86 -5.13 7.08
CA VAL A 51 3.82 -5.78 5.76
C VAL A 51 3.28 -4.76 4.78
N CYS A 52 4.02 -4.47 3.70
CA CYS A 52 3.50 -3.61 2.64
C CYS A 52 2.54 -4.42 1.78
N TYR A 53 1.25 -4.38 2.13
CA TYR A 53 0.21 -4.91 1.25
C TYR A 53 -0.10 -3.89 0.15
N ARG A 54 0.58 -4.02 -1.00
CA ARG A 54 0.24 -3.21 -2.18
C ARG A 54 -0.86 -3.91 -2.95
N ASN A 55 -2.10 -3.43 -2.82
CA ASN A 55 -3.23 -3.95 -3.58
C ASN A 55 -3.19 -3.40 -5.01
N ARG A 56 -2.39 -4.02 -5.88
CA ARG A 56 -2.19 -3.58 -7.26
C ARG A 56 -3.51 -3.45 -8.04
N ALA A 57 -4.46 -4.37 -7.83
CA ALA A 57 -5.77 -4.32 -8.46
C ALA A 57 -6.57 -3.07 -8.05
N PHE A 58 -6.38 -2.61 -6.82
CA PHE A 58 -7.00 -1.40 -6.31
C PHE A 58 -6.36 -0.13 -6.87
N ASP A 59 -5.03 -0.09 -6.96
CA ASP A 59 -4.30 1.00 -7.61
C ASP A 59 -4.74 1.15 -9.08
N GLU A 60 -4.83 0.04 -9.81
CA GLU A 60 -5.29 0.00 -11.21
C GLU A 60 -6.76 0.44 -11.36
N PHE A 61 -7.64 0.03 -10.43
CA PHE A 61 -9.03 0.47 -10.41
C PHE A 61 -9.18 1.98 -10.18
N ILE A 62 -8.42 2.55 -9.23
CA ILE A 62 -8.43 4.00 -8.96
C ILE A 62 -7.98 4.76 -10.21
N GLU A 63 -6.93 4.29 -10.88
CA GLU A 63 -6.40 4.95 -12.07
C GLU A 63 -7.44 5.01 -13.20
N GLU A 64 -8.11 3.89 -13.49
CA GLU A 64 -9.16 3.81 -14.50
C GLU A 64 -10.40 4.63 -14.12
N ALA A 65 -10.79 4.65 -12.83
CA ALA A 65 -11.91 5.48 -12.37
C ALA A 65 -11.62 6.99 -12.53
N ILE A 66 -10.38 7.42 -12.29
CA ILE A 66 -9.96 8.81 -12.51
C ILE A 66 -9.99 9.16 -14.01
N ARG A 67 -9.53 8.24 -14.88
CA ARG A 67 -9.56 8.42 -16.34
C ARG A 67 -10.99 8.57 -16.83
N LEU A 68 -11.90 7.66 -16.44
CA LEU A 68 -13.31 7.72 -16.80
C LEU A 68 -13.95 9.05 -16.38
N ARG A 69 -13.67 9.52 -15.15
CA ARG A 69 -14.17 10.80 -14.64
C ARG A 69 -13.73 11.98 -15.51
N LYS A 70 -12.45 12.03 -15.88
CA LYS A 70 -11.90 13.09 -16.75
C LYS A 70 -12.57 13.07 -18.12
N THR A 71 -12.74 11.89 -18.70
CA THR A 71 -13.41 11.72 -20.00
C THR A 71 -14.86 12.19 -19.94
N LEU A 72 -15.63 11.80 -18.91
CA LEU A 72 -17.01 12.25 -18.73
C LEU A 72 -17.12 13.77 -18.57
N LEU A 73 -16.19 14.39 -17.84
CA LEU A 73 -16.16 15.85 -17.67
C LEU A 73 -15.87 16.58 -19.00
N LEU A 74 -14.97 16.05 -19.82
CA LEU A 74 -14.68 16.58 -21.16
C LEU A 74 -15.92 16.49 -22.07
N PHE A 75 -16.63 15.35 -22.05
CA PHE A 75 -17.89 15.18 -22.78
C PHE A 75 -18.96 16.16 -22.30
N CYS A 76 -19.09 16.38 -20.99
CA CYS A 76 -20.03 17.37 -20.44
C CYS A 76 -19.72 18.78 -20.95
N ASN A 77 -18.44 19.15 -21.04
CA ASN A 77 -18.02 20.48 -21.46
C ASN A 77 -18.17 20.73 -22.96
N GLN A 78 -17.91 19.71 -23.78
CA GLN A 78 -17.95 19.80 -25.24
C GLN A 78 -19.36 19.58 -25.84
N GLY A 79 -20.27 18.90 -25.14
CA GLY A 79 -21.63 18.65 -25.62
C GLY A 79 -22.56 19.85 -25.44
N GLY A 80 -23.35 20.16 -26.47
CA GLY A 80 -24.47 21.12 -26.43
C GLY A 80 -25.67 20.63 -25.59
N LEU A 81 -25.40 20.00 -24.45
CA LEU A 81 -26.40 19.58 -23.46
C LEU A 81 -27.05 20.80 -22.82
N LYS A 82 -28.34 20.68 -22.48
CA LYS A 82 -29.07 21.70 -21.72
C LYS A 82 -28.42 21.87 -20.34
N ASP A 83 -28.36 23.11 -19.84
CA ASP A 83 -27.65 23.46 -18.60
C ASP A 83 -28.08 22.62 -17.37
N LEU A 84 -29.34 22.15 -17.35
CA LEU A 84 -29.88 21.32 -16.27
C LEU A 84 -29.26 19.91 -16.24
N GLU A 85 -29.23 19.22 -17.38
CA GLU A 85 -28.68 17.86 -17.51
C GLU A 85 -27.16 17.86 -17.28
N ARG A 86 -26.50 18.95 -17.68
CA ARG A 86 -25.08 19.20 -17.42
C ARG A 86 -24.82 19.33 -15.91
N ASN A 87 -25.64 20.09 -15.18
CA ASN A 87 -25.49 20.26 -13.73
C ASN A 87 -25.74 18.94 -12.97
N GLU A 88 -26.74 18.16 -13.36
CA GLU A 88 -26.98 16.84 -12.76
C GLU A 88 -25.82 15.86 -13.01
N LEU A 89 -25.24 15.86 -14.21
CA LEU A 89 -24.06 15.04 -14.50
C LEU A 89 -22.84 15.46 -13.68
N ILE A 90 -22.62 16.77 -13.54
CA ILE A 90 -21.52 17.32 -12.72
C ILE A 90 -21.68 16.91 -11.26
N GLN A 91 -22.90 16.94 -10.71
CA GLN A 91 -23.16 16.46 -9.35
C GLN A 91 -22.82 14.97 -9.20
N LYS A 92 -23.26 14.12 -10.13
CA LYS A 92 -22.92 12.68 -10.11
C LYS A 92 -21.41 12.44 -10.23
N ILE A 93 -20.70 13.25 -11.01
CA ILE A 93 -19.24 13.18 -11.14
C ILE A 93 -18.54 13.52 -9.81
N GLU A 94 -19.04 14.50 -9.07
CA GLU A 94 -18.51 14.86 -7.74
C GLU A 94 -18.85 13.79 -6.68
N GLU A 95 -20.03 13.16 -6.75
CA GLU A 95 -20.37 12.03 -5.91
C GLU A 95 -19.40 10.86 -6.13
N ILE A 96 -19.12 10.49 -7.38
CA ILE A 96 -18.11 9.47 -7.73
C ILE A 96 -16.76 9.83 -7.11
N ARG A 97 -16.34 11.10 -7.19
CA ARG A 97 -15.08 11.55 -6.58
C ARG A 97 -15.07 11.35 -5.07
N SER A 98 -16.17 11.70 -4.39
CA SER A 98 -16.29 11.52 -2.94
C SER A 98 -16.20 10.05 -2.52
N VAL A 99 -16.78 9.15 -3.32
CA VAL A 99 -16.76 7.71 -3.07
C VAL A 99 -15.36 7.14 -3.28
N ILE A 100 -14.64 7.55 -4.34
CA ILE A 100 -13.25 7.13 -4.58
C ILE A 100 -12.34 7.56 -3.42
N ILE A 101 -12.52 8.78 -2.89
CA ILE A 101 -11.74 9.27 -1.74
C ILE A 101 -12.02 8.41 -0.49
N LYS A 102 -13.30 8.17 -0.15
CA LYS A 102 -13.68 7.32 0.99
C LYS A 102 -13.12 5.89 0.87
N ILE A 103 -13.13 5.34 -0.33
CA ILE A 103 -12.55 4.02 -0.62
C ILE A 103 -11.02 4.06 -0.45
N SER A 104 -10.34 5.13 -0.89
CA SER A 104 -8.89 5.28 -0.68
C SER A 104 -8.49 5.40 0.80
N GLU A 105 -9.33 6.04 1.62
CA GLU A 105 -9.10 6.22 3.06
C GLU A 105 -9.33 4.93 3.85
N THR A 106 -10.29 4.11 3.44
CA THR A 106 -10.61 2.82 4.08
C THR A 106 -9.64 1.71 3.68
N CYS A 107 -9.08 1.76 2.46
CA CYS A 107 -8.12 0.78 1.97
C CYS A 107 -6.65 1.12 2.28
N SER A 108 -6.36 2.32 2.79
CA SER A 108 -5.03 2.66 3.30
C SER A 108 -4.92 2.26 4.77
N PRO A 109 -4.21 1.17 5.13
CA PRO A 109 -3.99 0.85 6.54
C PRO A 109 -3.12 1.95 7.17
N LYS A 110 -3.58 2.50 8.30
CA LYS A 110 -2.76 3.33 9.20
C LYS A 110 -1.63 2.50 9.82
#